data_AF-A0AAJ0W0N4-F1
#
_entry.id   AF-A0AAJ0W0N4-F1
#
_cell.length_a   1.000
_cell.length_b   1.000
_cell.length_c   1.000
_cell.angle_alpha   90.00
_cell.angle_beta   90.00
_cell.angle_gamma   90.00
#
_symmetry.space_group_name_H-M   'P 1'
#
loop_
_entity.id
_entity.type
_entity.pdbx_description
1 polymer ?
#
loop_
_entity_poly.entity_id
_entity_poly.type
_entity_poly.pdbx_seq_one_letter_code
_entity_poly.pdbx_strand_id
1 'polypeptide(L)'
;MKIAVAMTLLSLVTGLAHAQESCASKEADILRQLEHAREQGSAGRIGGLETALGKVRAHCTESELRAERQEDIDEAREEVSEREADLQEALRDGDPEKIETRERKLAEAREELREILED
;
A
#
# COMPACT_ATOMS: atom_id res chain seq x y z
N MET A 1 8.68 -33.91 41.69
CA MET A 1 8.75 -32.50 41.25
C MET A 1 9.14 -32.49 39.79
N LYS A 2 8.22 -32.21 38.87
CA LYS A 2 8.48 -32.18 37.41
C LYS A 2 8.91 -30.77 37.04
N ILE A 3 10.13 -30.63 36.54
CA ILE A 3 10.71 -29.34 36.12
C ILE A 3 9.95 -28.90 34.86
N ALA A 4 9.16 -27.84 34.99
CA ALA A 4 8.50 -27.18 33.87
C ALA A 4 9.55 -26.33 33.15
N VAL A 5 9.97 -26.76 31.96
CA VAL A 5 10.79 -25.94 31.06
C VAL A 5 9.82 -25.08 30.25
N ALA A 6 9.73 -23.81 30.64
CA ALA A 6 9.00 -22.79 29.89
C ALA A 6 9.75 -22.53 28.57
N MET A 7 9.25 -23.10 27.48
CA MET A 7 9.73 -22.87 26.13
C MET A 7 9.06 -21.61 25.60
N THR A 8 9.58 -20.45 25.99
CA THR A 8 9.15 -19.17 25.43
C THR A 8 9.65 -19.08 23.99
N LEU A 9 8.78 -19.42 23.04
CA LEU A 9 8.96 -19.11 21.63
C LEU A 9 8.97 -17.58 21.47
N LEU A 10 10.14 -17.03 21.17
CA LEU A 10 10.30 -15.66 20.71
C LEU A 10 9.92 -15.62 19.23
N SER A 11 8.66 -15.30 18.93
CA SER A 11 8.21 -15.06 17.56
C SER A 11 8.82 -13.75 17.07
N LEU A 12 9.73 -13.85 16.10
CA LEU A 12 10.24 -12.70 15.36
C LEU A 12 9.09 -12.15 14.51
N VAL A 13 8.52 -11.02 14.93
CA VAL A 13 7.60 -10.24 14.08
C VAL A 13 8.47 -9.49 13.08
N THR A 14 8.67 -10.05 11.89
CA THR A 14 9.14 -9.27 10.74
C THR A 14 7.96 -8.44 10.25
N GLY A 15 7.80 -7.22 10.80
CA GLY A 15 6.98 -6.21 10.15
C GLY A 15 7.68 -5.80 8.86
N LEU A 16 7.11 -6.17 7.70
CA LEU A 16 7.43 -5.46 6.47
C LEU A 16 6.71 -4.12 6.57
N ALA A 17 7.42 -3.10 7.06
CA ALA A 17 7.05 -1.74 6.77
C ALA A 17 7.12 -1.61 5.24
N HIS A 18 5.97 -1.51 4.58
CA HIS A 18 5.92 -1.00 3.21
C HIS A 18 6.32 0.46 3.34
N ALA A 19 7.61 0.74 3.11
CA ALA A 19 8.08 2.11 3.06
C ALA A 19 7.68 2.65 1.68
N GLN A 20 7.00 3.79 1.65
CA GLN A 20 6.74 4.55 0.44
C GLN A 20 7.97 4.53 -0.50
N GLU A 21 7.78 3.98 -1.71
CA GLU A 21 8.88 3.69 -2.62
C GLU A 21 9.37 4.98 -3.30
N SER A 22 10.36 5.65 -2.69
CA SER A 22 11.03 6.82 -3.28
C SER A 22 11.68 6.48 -4.64
N CYS A 23 11.98 7.49 -5.46
CA CYS A 23 12.70 7.28 -6.72
C CYS A 23 14.06 6.60 -6.47
N ALA A 24 14.73 6.96 -5.37
CA ALA A 24 15.97 6.33 -4.94
C ALA A 24 15.77 4.85 -4.55
N SER A 25 14.67 4.52 -3.87
CA SER A 25 14.32 3.13 -3.55
C SER A 25 14.04 2.32 -4.80
N LYS A 26 13.22 2.85 -5.72
CA LYS A 26 12.92 2.24 -7.03
C LYS A 26 14.19 1.95 -7.82
N GLU A 27 15.10 2.92 -7.87
CA GLU A 27 16.40 2.76 -8.54
C GLU A 27 17.25 1.66 -7.87
N ALA A 28 17.36 1.69 -6.54
CA ALA A 28 18.13 0.71 -5.78
C ALA A 28 17.59 -0.72 -5.98
N ASP A 29 16.26 -0.89 -6.01
CA ASP A 29 15.59 -2.16 -6.25
C ASP A 29 15.89 -2.71 -7.64
N ILE A 30 15.82 -1.87 -8.67
CA ILE A 30 16.17 -2.27 -10.04
C ILE A 30 17.65 -2.64 -10.15
N LEU A 31 18.54 -1.91 -9.47
CA LEU A 31 19.97 -2.22 -9.44
C LEU A 31 20.26 -3.57 -8.77
N ARG A 32 19.60 -3.89 -7.64
CA ARG A 32 19.73 -5.22 -7.00
C ARG A 32 19.23 -6.33 -7.93
N GLN A 33 18.11 -6.12 -8.62
CA GLN A 33 17.60 -7.09 -9.59
C GLN A 33 18.53 -7.27 -10.79
N LEU A 34 19.24 -6.21 -11.22
CA LEU A 34 20.24 -6.27 -12.29
C LEU A 34 21.45 -7.10 -11.89
N GLU A 35 21.97 -6.90 -10.68
CA GLU A 35 23.06 -7.70 -10.13
C GLU A 35 22.71 -9.19 -10.18
N HIS A 36 21.53 -9.54 -9.66
CA HIS A 36 21.08 -10.92 -9.66
C HIS A 36 20.84 -11.49 -11.07
N ALA A 37 20.27 -10.69 -11.98
CA ALA A 37 20.06 -11.12 -13.37
C ALA A 37 21.37 -11.37 -14.12
N ARG A 38 22.44 -10.62 -13.78
CA ARG A 38 23.79 -10.79 -14.33
C ARG A 38 24.43 -12.09 -13.87
N GLU A 39 24.30 -12.44 -12.58
CA GLU A 39 24.78 -13.71 -12.04
C GLU A 39 24.14 -14.92 -12.74
N GLN A 40 22.86 -14.82 -13.06
CA GLN A 40 22.11 -15.89 -13.72
C GLN A 40 22.29 -15.93 -15.26
N GLY A 41 22.95 -14.94 -15.86
CA GLY A 41 23.11 -14.85 -17.32
C GLY A 41 21.81 -14.61 -18.09
N SER A 42 20.78 -14.02 -17.46
CA SER A 42 19.46 -13.82 -18.07
C SER A 42 19.41 -12.55 -18.93
N ALA A 43 19.97 -12.61 -20.15
CA ALA A 43 20.11 -11.46 -21.04
C ALA A 43 18.80 -10.68 -21.29
N GLY A 44 17.66 -11.37 -21.44
CA GLY A 44 16.36 -10.74 -21.61
C GLY A 44 15.90 -9.96 -20.37
N ARG A 45 16.13 -10.52 -19.17
CA ARG A 45 15.82 -9.86 -17.90
C ARG A 45 16.71 -8.63 -17.69
N ILE A 46 17.99 -8.74 -18.01
CA ILE A 46 18.95 -7.63 -17.94
C ILE A 46 18.47 -6.46 -18.81
N GLY A 47 18.15 -6.70 -20.09
CA GLY A 47 17.71 -5.63 -21.00
C GLY A 47 16.40 -4.97 -20.56
N GLY A 48 15.44 -5.74 -20.02
CA GLY A 48 14.22 -5.19 -19.44
C GLY A 48 14.49 -4.30 -18.23
N LEU A 49 15.36 -4.74 -17.32
CA LEU A 49 15.71 -3.97 -16.11
C LEU A 49 16.54 -2.71 -16.44
N GLU A 50 17.45 -2.75 -17.41
CA GLU A 50 18.18 -1.56 -17.88
C GLU A 50 17.24 -0.52 -18.49
N THR A 51 16.22 -0.97 -19.23
CA THR A 51 15.16 -0.10 -19.76
C THR A 51 14.35 0.53 -18.62
N ALA A 52 13.95 -0.26 -17.61
CA ALA A 52 13.24 0.24 -16.44
C ALA A 52 14.07 1.25 -15.64
N LEU A 53 15.37 0.98 -15.43
CA LEU A 53 16.30 1.88 -14.77
C LEU A 53 16.42 3.23 -15.51
N GLY A 54 16.51 3.18 -16.84
CA GLY A 54 16.55 4.37 -17.68
C GLY A 54 15.28 5.22 -17.54
N LYS A 55 14.10 4.58 -17.50
CA LYS A 55 12.82 5.27 -17.27
C LYS A 55 12.75 5.92 -15.90
N VAL A 56 13.14 5.21 -14.83
CA VAL A 56 13.16 5.77 -13.46
C VAL A 56 14.08 6.99 -13.40
N ARG A 57 15.29 6.92 -13.94
CA ARG A 57 16.22 8.05 -13.93
C ARG A 57 15.76 9.24 -14.79
N ALA A 58 15.00 8.98 -15.85
CA ALA A 58 14.53 10.02 -16.76
C ALA A 58 13.23 10.69 -16.29
N HIS A 59 12.37 9.94 -15.60
CA HIS A 59 10.97 10.33 -15.37
C HIS A 59 10.50 10.20 -13.93
N CYS A 60 11.26 9.60 -13.02
CA CYS A 60 10.84 9.57 -11.62
C CYS A 60 11.25 10.89 -10.96
N THR A 61 10.27 11.73 -10.65
CA THR A 61 10.47 12.85 -9.73
C THR A 61 9.77 12.58 -8.40
N GLU A 62 10.41 12.94 -7.29
CA GLU A 62 9.79 12.88 -5.96
C GLU A 62 8.49 13.72 -5.89
N SER A 63 8.37 14.76 -6.74
CA SER A 63 7.14 15.53 -6.89
C SER A 63 6.00 14.76 -7.54
N GLU A 64 6.26 13.95 -8.56
CA GLU A 64 5.23 13.13 -9.22
C GLU A 64 4.77 12.02 -8.28
N LEU A 65 5.69 11.33 -7.57
CA LEU A 65 5.31 10.31 -6.58
C LEU A 65 4.45 10.89 -5.44
N ARG A 66 4.72 12.12 -5.01
CA ARG A 66 3.90 12.81 -4.01
C ARG A 66 2.57 13.28 -4.58
N ALA A 67 2.52 13.66 -5.85
CA ALA A 67 1.29 14.07 -6.51
C ALA A 67 0.33 12.88 -6.69
N GLU A 68 0.83 11.73 -7.15
CA GLU A 68 0.07 10.48 -7.25
C GLU A 68 -0.54 10.09 -5.89
N ARG A 69 0.27 10.07 -4.83
CA ARG A 69 -0.26 9.79 -3.48
C ARG A 69 -1.30 10.81 -3.02
N GLN A 70 -1.10 12.10 -3.33
CA GLN A 70 -2.06 13.13 -2.95
C GLN A 70 -3.39 12.94 -3.68
N GLU A 71 -3.35 12.52 -4.94
CA GLU A 71 -4.53 12.13 -5.72
C GLU A 71 -5.25 10.93 -5.07
N ASP A 72 -4.53 9.87 -4.71
CA ASP A 72 -5.10 8.71 -4.00
C ASP A 72 -5.77 9.10 -2.67
N ILE A 73 -5.14 9.99 -1.90
CA ILE A 73 -5.69 10.53 -0.65
C ILE A 73 -6.98 11.30 -0.91
N ASP A 74 -7.00 12.12 -1.96
CA ASP A 74 -8.14 12.97 -2.27
C ASP A 74 -9.33 12.15 -2.80
N GLU A 75 -9.09 11.12 -3.62
CA GLU A 75 -10.10 10.15 -4.07
C GLU A 75 -10.69 9.37 -2.87
N ALA A 76 -9.85 8.83 -1.99
CA ALA A 76 -10.32 8.11 -0.80
C ALA A 76 -11.12 9.00 0.17
N ARG A 77 -10.76 10.29 0.27
CA ARG A 77 -11.56 11.27 1.05
C ARG A 77 -12.90 11.57 0.41
N GLU A 78 -12.95 11.68 -0.91
CA GLU A 78 -14.20 11.83 -1.65
C GLU A 78 -15.11 10.63 -1.43
N GLU A 79 -14.59 9.41 -1.52
CA GLU A 79 -15.37 8.21 -1.23
C GLU A 79 -15.91 8.20 0.21
N VAL A 80 -15.09 8.53 1.22
CA VAL A 80 -15.58 8.64 2.61
C VAL A 80 -16.74 9.63 2.70
N SER A 81 -16.62 10.80 2.07
CA SER A 81 -17.68 11.80 2.04
C SER A 81 -18.95 11.29 1.36
N GLU A 82 -18.83 10.56 0.25
CA GLU A 82 -19.97 9.92 -0.42
C GLU A 82 -20.64 8.87 0.47
N ARG A 83 -19.86 8.00 1.14
CA ARG A 83 -20.39 6.98 2.06
C ARG A 83 -21.09 7.59 3.28
N GLU A 84 -20.62 8.73 3.77
CA GLU A 84 -21.28 9.48 4.84
C GLU A 84 -22.64 10.02 4.37
N ALA A 85 -22.72 10.58 3.15
CA ALA A 85 -23.98 11.05 2.58
C ALA A 85 -24.97 9.88 2.37
N ASP A 86 -24.48 8.76 1.84
CA ASP A 86 -25.20 7.51 1.65
C ASP A 86 -25.80 6.96 2.96
N LEU A 87 -25.06 7.05 4.06
CA LEU A 87 -25.54 6.66 5.40
C LEU A 87 -26.60 7.63 5.91
N GLN A 88 -26.41 8.94 5.72
CA GLN A 88 -27.39 9.95 6.11
C GLN A 88 -28.73 9.77 5.38
N GLU A 89 -28.71 9.38 4.11
CA GLU A 89 -29.92 9.04 3.37
C GLU A 89 -30.61 7.80 3.96
N ALA A 90 -29.86 6.71 4.21
CA ALA A 90 -30.41 5.51 4.81
C ALA A 90 -31.03 5.75 6.21
N LEU A 91 -30.41 6.62 7.01
CA LEU A 91 -30.94 7.04 8.32
C LEU A 91 -32.27 7.80 8.20
N ARG A 92 -32.48 8.58 7.13
CA ARG A 92 -33.75 9.28 6.86
C ARG A 92 -34.83 8.31 6.38
N ASP A 93 -34.46 7.34 5.58
CA ASP A 93 -35.36 6.28 5.09
C ASP A 93 -35.81 5.34 6.22
N GLY A 94 -34.97 5.16 7.25
CA GLY A 94 -35.28 4.36 8.44
C GLY A 94 -35.24 2.84 8.23
N ASP A 95 -34.67 2.39 7.11
CA ASP A 95 -34.53 0.97 6.79
C ASP A 95 -33.28 0.39 7.50
N PRO A 96 -33.45 -0.51 8.49
CA PRO A 96 -32.34 -1.00 9.30
C PRO A 96 -31.31 -1.81 8.50
N GLU A 97 -31.74 -2.55 7.46
CA GLU A 97 -30.83 -3.36 6.63
C GLU A 97 -29.95 -2.44 5.76
N LYS A 98 -30.55 -1.37 5.21
CA LYS A 98 -29.79 -0.35 4.48
C LYS A 98 -28.80 0.36 5.40
N ILE A 99 -29.23 0.76 6.59
CA ILE A 99 -28.36 1.45 7.57
C ILE A 99 -27.14 0.59 7.89
N GLU A 100 -27.33 -0.68 8.27
CA GLU A 100 -26.22 -1.61 8.56
C GLU A 100 -25.26 -1.74 7.37
N THR A 101 -25.81 -1.87 6.15
CA THR A 101 -25.01 -1.95 4.93
C THR A 101 -24.19 -0.69 4.68
N ARG A 102 -24.76 0.50 4.89
CA ARG A 102 -24.05 1.77 4.68
C ARG A 102 -23.01 2.05 5.77
N GLU A 103 -23.28 1.68 7.02
CA GLU A 103 -22.31 1.77 8.11
C GLU A 103 -21.06 0.91 7.81
N ARG A 104 -21.26 -0.33 7.34
CA ARG A 104 -20.15 -1.20 6.95
C ARG A 104 -19.31 -0.60 5.82
N LYS A 105 -19.95 -0.11 4.75
CA LYS A 105 -19.24 0.51 3.62
C LYS A 105 -18.47 1.76 4.02
N LEU A 106 -19.04 2.57 4.91
CA LEU A 106 -18.35 3.74 5.46
C LEU A 106 -17.14 3.33 6.31
N ALA A 107 -17.24 2.24 7.07
CA ALA A 107 -16.12 1.70 7.82
C ALA A 107 -15.00 1.19 6.89
N GLU A 108 -15.37 0.47 5.81
CA GLU A 108 -14.43 0.00 4.77
C GLU A 108 -13.69 1.18 4.12
N ALA A 109 -14.39 2.21 3.64
CA ALA A 109 -13.77 3.39 3.01
C ALA A 109 -12.86 4.19 3.97
N ARG A 110 -13.24 4.28 5.26
CA ARG A 110 -12.40 4.93 6.28
C ARG A 110 -11.13 4.14 6.59
N GLU A 111 -11.19 2.82 6.50
CA GLU A 111 -10.00 1.98 6.69
C GLU A 111 -9.06 2.10 5.50
N GLU A 112 -9.57 2.11 4.27
CA GLU A 112 -8.77 2.35 3.07
C GLU A 112 -8.07 3.71 3.11
N LEU A 113 -8.78 4.78 3.47
CA LEU A 113 -8.15 6.09 3.68
C LEU A 113 -7.06 6.05 4.77
N ARG A 114 -7.25 5.27 5.84
CA ARG A 114 -6.24 5.11 6.88
C ARG A 114 -4.99 4.41 6.33
N GLU A 115 -5.16 3.32 5.60
CA GLU A 115 -4.05 2.58 4.99
C GLU A 115 -3.23 3.49 4.06
N ILE A 116 -3.89 4.30 3.22
CA ILE A 116 -3.21 5.25 2.32
C ILE A 116 -2.44 6.34 3.09
N LEU A 117 -2.95 6.77 4.25
CA LEU A 117 -2.29 7.77 5.10
C LEU A 117 -1.13 7.20 5.94
N GLU A 118 -1.13 5.89 6.18
CA GLU A 118 -0.12 5.18 6.98
C GLU A 118 1.01 4.56 6.15
N ASP A 119 0.83 4.41 4.83
CA ASP A 119 1.87 4.03 3.85
C ASP A 119 2.94 5.12 3.65
#